data_AF-A0A932ECG0-F1
#
_entry.id   AF-A0A932ECG0-F1
#
_cell.length_a   1.000
_cell.length_b   1.000
_cell.length_c   1.000
_cell.angle_alpha   90.00
_cell.angle_beta   90.00
_cell.angle_gamma   90.00
#
_symmetry.space_group_name_H-M   'P 1'
#
loop_
_entity.id
_entity.type
_entity.pdbx_description
1 polymer ?
#
loop_
_entity_poly.entity_id
_entity_poly.type
_entity_poly.pdbx_seq_one_letter_code
_entity_poly.pdbx_strand_id
1 'polypeptide(L)'
;MKTLLGDPVLDLAWWGYFTSDKVTLDWLIGGYPNKDIFDSNFPKKMQVYQAFLGVRLLGYYTEDQNPSGIQHTHDKLRELTA
;
A
#
# COMPACT_ATOMS: atom_id res chain seq x y z
N MET A 1 14.53 -6.02 21.11
CA MET A 1 13.86 -6.02 19.81
C MET A 1 13.74 -4.56 19.38
N LYS A 2 14.37 -4.13 18.28
CA LYS A 2 14.21 -2.75 17.77
C LYS A 2 12.84 -2.69 17.11
N THR A 3 11.87 -2.02 17.72
CA THR A 3 10.63 -1.64 17.04
C THR A 3 10.99 -0.65 15.95
N LEU A 4 10.74 -1.01 14.69
CA LEU A 4 10.72 -0.03 13.62
C LEU A 4 9.53 0.89 13.90
N LEU A 5 9.80 2.14 14.30
CA LEU A 5 8.78 3.16 14.46
C LEU A 5 8.27 3.52 13.05
N GLY A 6 7.05 3.10 12.73
CA GLY A 6 6.39 3.38 11.46
C GLY A 6 4.89 3.61 11.67
N ASP A 7 4.24 4.24 10.69
CA ASP A 7 2.78 4.37 10.68
C ASP A 7 2.17 3.01 10.26
N PRO A 8 1.35 2.36 11.10
CA PRO A 8 0.73 1.06 10.78
C PRO A 8 -0.16 1.12 9.54
N VAL A 9 -0.64 2.31 9.13
CA VAL A 9 -1.40 2.47 7.90
C VAL A 9 -0.54 2.21 6.66
N LEU A 10 0.78 2.37 6.74
CA LEU A 10 1.70 1.98 5.65
C LEU A 10 1.71 0.46 5.42
N ASP A 11 1.66 -0.33 6.50
CA ASP A 11 1.59 -1.79 6.38
C ASP A 11 0.29 -2.22 5.72
N LEU A 12 -0.84 -1.60 6.11
CA LEU A 12 -2.14 -1.84 5.49
C LEU A 12 -2.17 -1.38 4.02
N ALA A 13 -1.52 -0.26 3.70
CA ALA A 13 -1.36 0.22 2.34
C ALA A 13 -0.55 -0.77 1.49
N TRP A 14 0.50 -1.37 2.04
CA TRP A 14 1.27 -2.41 1.36
C TRP A 14 0.41 -3.62 1.03
N TRP A 15 -0.36 -4.13 2.00
CA TRP A 15 -1.30 -5.22 1.76
C TRP A 15 -2.31 -4.84 0.67
N GLY A 16 -2.98 -3.70 0.81
CA GLY A 16 -3.96 -3.24 -0.16
C GLY A 16 -3.39 -3.05 -1.57
N TYR A 17 -2.13 -2.65 -1.69
CA TYR A 17 -1.45 -2.46 -2.97
C TYR A 17 -1.27 -3.77 -3.75
N PHE A 18 -0.92 -4.87 -3.07
CA PHE A 18 -0.61 -6.16 -3.72
C PHE A 18 -1.76 -7.17 -3.69
N THR A 19 -2.71 -7.03 -2.77
CA THR A 19 -3.73 -8.06 -2.51
C THR A 19 -5.15 -7.58 -2.70
N SER A 20 -5.37 -6.45 -3.38
CA SER A 20 -6.72 -5.90 -3.66
C SER A 20 -7.70 -6.94 -4.19
N ASP A 21 -7.20 -7.97 -4.88
CA ASP A 21 -8.01 -8.95 -5.61
C ASP A 21 -8.14 -10.29 -4.86
N LYS A 22 -7.38 -10.49 -3.77
CA LYS A 22 -7.23 -11.81 -3.10
C LYS A 22 -7.60 -11.79 -1.62
N VAL A 23 -7.33 -10.70 -0.91
CA VAL A 23 -7.69 -10.52 0.49
C VAL A 23 -8.33 -9.16 0.61
N THR A 24 -9.60 -9.12 0.99
CA THR A 24 -10.30 -7.84 1.15
C THR A 24 -9.65 -7.07 2.28
N LEU A 25 -9.30 -5.81 2.01
CA LEU A 25 -8.76 -4.90 3.03
C LEU A 25 -9.71 -4.81 4.23
N ASP A 26 -11.02 -4.98 4.01
CA ASP A 26 -12.04 -5.04 5.05
C ASP A 26 -11.82 -6.16 6.08
N TRP A 27 -11.36 -7.34 5.65
CA TRP A 27 -11.05 -8.44 6.55
C TRP A 27 -9.87 -8.08 7.47
N LEU A 28 -8.82 -7.47 6.89
CA LEU A 28 -7.65 -6.96 7.60
C LEU A 28 -8.05 -5.87 8.60
N ILE A 29 -8.85 -4.90 8.17
CA ILE A 29 -9.39 -3.83 9.03
C ILE A 29 -10.23 -4.42 10.17
N GLY A 30 -11.08 -5.39 9.88
CA GLY A 30 -11.92 -6.08 10.87
C GLY A 30 -11.10 -6.78 11.96
N GLY A 31 -10.03 -7.47 11.59
CA GLY A 31 -9.14 -8.18 12.52
C GLY A 31 -8.12 -7.31 13.25
N TYR A 32 -7.92 -6.05 12.83
CA TYR A 32 -6.85 -5.21 13.40
C TYR A 32 -7.15 -4.79 14.85
N PRO A 33 -6.26 -5.03 15.84
CA PRO A 33 -6.57 -4.77 17.25
C PRO A 33 -6.74 -3.29 17.61
N ASN A 34 -5.88 -2.43 17.07
CA ASN A 34 -5.94 -1.00 17.33
C ASN A 34 -6.88 -0.32 16.34
N LYS A 35 -8.08 0.07 16.78
CA LYS A 35 -9.06 0.73 15.90
C LYS A 35 -8.83 2.23 15.74
N ASP A 36 -8.00 2.85 16.58
CA ASP A 36 -7.76 4.31 16.55
C ASP A 36 -7.06 4.76 15.27
N ILE A 37 -6.40 3.84 14.56
CA ILE A 37 -5.74 4.13 13.28
C ILE A 37 -6.72 4.34 12.13
N PHE A 38 -7.99 3.93 12.29
CA PHE A 38 -9.05 4.06 11.30
C PHE A 38 -9.85 5.36 11.51
N ASP A 39 -9.14 6.46 11.74
CA ASP A 39 -9.72 7.78 11.91
C ASP A 39 -10.17 8.39 10.57
N SER A 40 -10.67 9.63 10.62
CA SER A 40 -11.05 10.38 9.41
C SER A 40 -9.91 10.58 8.39
N ASN A 41 -8.64 10.45 8.81
CA ASN A 41 -7.48 10.59 7.93
C ASN A 41 -7.06 9.26 7.30
N PHE A 42 -7.50 8.12 7.82
CA PHE A 42 -7.12 6.79 7.34
C PHE A 42 -7.24 6.62 5.82
N PRO A 43 -8.35 6.98 5.14
CA PRO A 43 -8.46 6.82 3.69
C PRO A 43 -7.42 7.65 2.93
N LYS A 44 -7.16 8.88 3.41
CA LYS A 44 -6.17 9.77 2.78
C LYS A 44 -4.74 9.26 2.99
N LYS A 45 -4.44 8.73 4.18
CA LYS A 45 -3.15 8.08 4.45
C LYS A 45 -2.95 6.86 3.56
N MET A 46 -3.97 6.00 3.41
CA MET A 46 -3.93 4.84 2.52
C MET A 46 -3.58 5.25 1.09
N GLN A 47 -4.29 6.25 0.53
CA GLN A 47 -4.03 6.74 -0.83
C GLN A 47 -2.59 7.28 -1.00
N VAL A 48 -2.13 8.11 -0.05
CA VAL A 48 -0.77 8.66 -0.08
C VAL A 48 0.29 7.57 0.02
N TYR A 49 0.10 6.61 0.93
CA TYR A 49 1.05 5.51 1.09
C TYR A 49 1.06 4.58 -0.11
N GLN A 50 -0.08 4.29 -0.72
CA GLN A 50 -0.11 3.48 -1.94
C GLN A 50 0.57 4.20 -3.13
N ALA A 51 0.40 5.50 -3.27
CA ALA A 51 1.13 6.29 -4.27
C ALA A 51 2.65 6.30 -3.99
N PHE A 52 3.04 6.50 -2.72
CA PHE A 52 4.43 6.41 -2.27
C PHE A 52 5.05 5.03 -2.59
N LEU A 53 4.32 3.95 -2.32
CA LEU A 53 4.75 2.60 -2.65
C LEU A 53 4.91 2.41 -4.15
N GLY A 54 3.97 2.90 -4.96
CA GLY A 54 4.09 2.84 -6.42
C GLY A 54 5.36 3.53 -6.92
N VAL A 55 5.65 4.75 -6.47
CA VAL A 55 6.89 5.45 -6.86
C VAL A 55 8.15 4.69 -6.43
N ARG A 56 8.17 4.15 -5.20
CA ARG A 56 9.31 3.37 -4.69
C ARG A 56 9.54 2.08 -5.50
N LEU A 57 8.45 1.37 -5.80
CA LEU A 57 8.49 0.12 -6.57
C LEU A 57 8.90 0.36 -8.03
N LEU A 58 8.48 1.48 -8.63
CA LEU A 58 8.92 1.85 -9.96
C LEU A 58 10.45 1.99 -10.03
N GLY A 59 11.05 2.64 -9.04
CA GLY A 59 12.52 2.74 -8.92
C GLY A 59 13.17 1.36 -8.78
N TYR A 60 12.67 0.56 -7.84
CA TYR A 60 13.17 -0.81 -7.61
C TYR A 60 13.09 -1.68 -8.87
N TYR A 61 11.95 -1.74 -9.56
CA TYR A 61 11.77 -2.57 -10.76
C TYR A 61 12.56 -2.05 -11.96
N THR A 62 12.85 -0.75 -12.01
CA THR A 62 13.73 -0.18 -13.04
C THR A 62 15.18 -0.64 -12.83
N GLU A 63 15.67 -0.59 -11.59
CA GLU A 63 17.01 -1.09 -11.23
C GLU A 63 17.15 -2.59 -11.47
N ASP A 64 16.10 -3.37 -11.17
CA ASP A 64 16.04 -4.83 -11.33
C ASP A 64 15.75 -5.28 -12.78
N GLN A 65 15.59 -4.33 -13.72
CA GLN A 65 15.22 -4.61 -15.13
C GLN A 65 13.97 -5.51 -15.25
N ASN A 66 12.96 -5.24 -14.44
CA ASN A 66 11.75 -6.04 -14.30
C ASN A 66 10.54 -5.38 -15.00
N PRO A 67 10.31 -5.64 -16.30
CA PRO A 67 9.27 -4.97 -17.07
C PRO A 67 7.84 -5.28 -16.59
N SER A 68 7.60 -6.48 -16.05
CA SER A 68 6.27 -6.82 -15.51
C SER A 68 5.99 -6.07 -14.22
N GLY A 69 6.99 -5.88 -13.35
CA GLY A 69 6.88 -5.05 -12.16
C GLY A 69 6.63 -3.57 -12.47
N ILE A 70 7.32 -3.04 -13.49
CA ILE A 70 7.09 -1.68 -14.01
C ILE A 70 5.64 -1.53 -14.50
N GLN A 71 5.17 -2.45 -15.34
CA GLN A 71 3.81 -2.41 -15.86
C GLN A 71 2.76 -2.52 -14.75
N HIS A 72 2.92 -3.47 -13.82
CA HIS A 72 2.06 -3.62 -12.65
C HIS A 72 1.95 -2.31 -11.84
N THR A 73 3.08 -1.63 -11.65
CA THR A 73 3.13 -0.36 -10.91
C THR A 73 2.41 0.76 -11.65
N HIS A 74 2.55 0.84 -12.98
CA HIS A 74 1.80 1.81 -13.79
C HIS A 74 0.30 1.60 -13.70
N ASP A 75 -0.16 0.35 -13.78
CA ASP A 75 -1.59 0.03 -13.71
C ASP A 75 -2.16 0.39 -12.34
N LYS A 76 -1.46 0.06 -11.25
CA LYS A 76 -1.86 0.45 -9.89
C LYS A 76 -1.90 1.96 -9.68
N LEU A 77 -0.92 2.71 -10.18
CA LEU A 77 -0.92 4.18 -10.08
C LEU A 77 -2.07 4.81 -10.88
N ARG A 78 -2.43 4.21 -12.02
CA ARG A 78 -3.61 4.64 -12.80
C ARG A 78 -4.91 4.37 -12.05
N GLU A 79 -5.05 3.21 -11.41
CA GLU A 79 -6.22 2.88 -10.57
C GLU A 79 -6.40 3.88 -9.40
N LEU A 80 -5.31 4.34 -8.80
CA LEU A 80 -5.35 5.29 -7.66
C LEU A 80 -5.71 6.73 -8.05
N THR A 81 -5.67 7.07 -9.34
CA THR A 81 -5.86 8.43 -9.86
C THR A 81 -7.07 8.55 -10.80
N ALA A 82 -7.77 7.46 -11.06
CA ALA A 82 -9.03 7.41 -11.81
C ALA A 82 -10.22 7.80 -10.92
#